data_AF-A0A957JZV1-F1
#
_entry.id   AF-A0A957JZV1-F1
#
_cell.length_a   1.000
_cell.length_b   1.000
_cell.length_c   1.000
_cell.angle_alpha   90.00
_cell.angle_beta   90.00
_cell.angle_gamma   90.00
#
_symmetry.space_group_name_H-M   'P 1'
#
loop_
_entity.id
_entity.type
_entity.pdbx_description
1 polymer ?
#
loop_
_entity_poly.entity_id
_entity_poly.type
_entity_poly.pdbx_seq_one_letter_code
_entity_poly.pdbx_strand_id
1 'polypeptide(L)' 'RRVQPLRLEKRGALYYLYAYCYRVEENRTFRLDRIEAVQPEDAGPQSTGNADALKDLAD' A
#
# COMPACT_ATOMS: atom_id res chain seq x y z
N ARG A 1 8.62 -9.61 -3.85
CA ARG A 1 9.06 -8.25 -4.27
C ARG A 1 8.60 -7.29 -3.19
N ARG A 2 9.44 -6.36 -2.72
CA ARG A 2 9.03 -5.32 -1.77
C ARG A 2 8.47 -4.12 -2.55
N VAL A 3 7.28 -3.66 -2.17
CA VAL A 3 6.59 -2.55 -2.85
C VAL A 3 5.86 -1.70 -1.82
N GLN A 4 5.69 -0.41 -2.10
CA GLN A 4 4.80 0.47 -1.35
C GLN A 4 3.48 0.62 -2.12
N PRO A 5 2.37 0.06 -1.62
CA PRO A 5 1.05 0.21 -2.25
C PRO A 5 0.65 1.69 -2.32
N LEU A 6 0.21 2.15 -3.48
CA LEU A 6 -0.25 3.53 -3.67
C LEU A 6 -1.75 3.60 -3.99
N ARG A 7 -2.23 2.73 -4.90
CA ARG A 7 -3.63 2.70 -5.32
C ARG A 7 -4.02 1.35 -5.87
N LEU A 8 -5.27 0.95 -5.62
CA LEU A 8 -5.92 -0.15 -6.31
C LEU A 8 -6.73 0.36 -7.51
N GLU A 9 -6.56 -0.28 -8.66
CA GLU A 9 -7.24 0.07 -9.89
C GLU A 9 -8.02 -1.13 -10.44
N LYS A 10 -9.21 -0.88 -10.96
CA LYS A 10 -9.99 -1.88 -11.70
C LYS A 10 -9.97 -1.52 -13.19
N ARG A 11 -9.58 -2.47 -14.05
CA ARG A 11 -9.58 -2.31 -15.51
C ARG A 11 -10.33 -3.50 -16.12
N GLY A 12 -11.60 -3.27 -16.46
CA GLY A 12 -12.53 -4.34 -16.85
C GLY A 12 -12.79 -5.31 -15.70
N ALA A 13 -12.57 -6.60 -15.95
CA ALA A 13 -12.73 -7.66 -14.94
C ALA A 13 -11.49 -7.85 -14.04
N LEU A 14 -10.39 -7.15 -14.31
CA LEU A 14 -9.12 -7.34 -13.63
C LEU A 14 -8.80 -6.22 -12.65
N TYR A 15 -8.12 -6.59 -11.57
CA TYR A 15 -7.62 -5.65 -10.57
C TYR A 15 -6.10 -5.55 -10.63
N TYR A 16 -5.62 -4.33 -10.44
CA TYR A 16 -4.24 -3.95 -10.51
C TYR A 16 -3.85 -3.15 -9.27
N LEU A 17 -2.67 -3.44 -8.72
CA LEU A 17 -2.03 -2.64 -7.71
C LEU A 17 -1.02 -1.71 -8.38
N TYR A 18 -1.21 -0.40 -8.26
CA TYR A 18 -0.18 0.59 -8.56
C TYR A 18 0.66 0.82 -7.30
N ALA A 19 1.97 0.63 -7.41
CA ALA A 19 2.88 0.67 -6.28
C ALA A 19 4.29 1.11 -6.69
N TYR A 20 5.01 1.75 -5.77
CA TYR A 20 6.43 1.99 -5.94
C TYR A 20 7.22 0.70 -5.65
N CYS A 21 8.08 0.27 -6.57
CA CYS A 21 8.84 -0.98 -6.44
C CYS A 21 10.29 -0.71 -6.07
N TYR A 22 10.66 -1.01 -4.82
CA TYR A 22 12.01 -0.77 -4.29
C TYR A 22 13.13 -1.54 -5.00
N ARG A 23 12.83 -2.64 -5.71
CA ARG A 23 13.85 -3.41 -6.44
C ARG A 23 14.40 -2.66 -7.66
N VAL A 24 13.57 -1.85 -8.30
CA VAL A 24 13.87 -1.16 -9.56
C VAL A 24 13.70 0.35 -9.44
N GLU A 25 13.41 0.82 -8.22
CA GLU A 25 13.26 2.23 -7.85
C GLU A 25 12.27 3.03 -8.71
N GLU A 26 11.16 2.38 -9.10
CA GLU A 26 10.20 2.91 -10.06
C GLU A 26 8.75 2.54 -9.69
N ASN A 27 7.80 3.36 -10.11
CA ASN A 27 6.37 3.03 -10.05
C ASN A 27 6.01 1.93 -11.05
N ARG A 28 5.34 0.88 -10.58
CA ARG A 28 4.90 -0.25 -11.40
C ARG A 28 3.49 -0.70 -11.06
N THR A 29 2.87 -1.35 -12.03
CA THR A 29 1.55 -1.94 -11.91
C THR A 29 1.66 -3.47 -11.80
N PHE A 30 1.01 -4.05 -10.80
CA PHE A 30 0.98 -5.48 -10.53
C PHE A 30 -0.44 -6.01 -10.68
N ARG A 31 -0.63 -7.07 -11.47
CA ARG A 31 -1.93 -7.75 -11.57
C ARG A 31 -2.19 -8.57 -10.31
N LEU A 32 -3.31 -8.33 -9.63
CA LEU A 32 -3.65 -9.04 -8.40
C LEU A 32 -3.80 -10.55 -8.63
N ASP A 33 -4.32 -10.96 -9.79
CA ASP A 33 -4.50 -12.38 -10.13
C ASP A 33 -3.19 -13.17 -10.27
N ARG A 34 -2.04 -12.48 -10.33
CA ARG A 34 -0.71 -13.08 -10.42
C ARG A 34 0.07 -13.03 -9.11
N ILE A 35 -0.54 -12.53 -8.04
CA ILE A 35 0.09 -12.45 -6.73
C ILE A 35 -0.25 -13.73 -5.98
N GLU A 36 0.75 -14.56 -5.74
CA GLU A 36 0.58 -15.84 -5.03
C GLU A 36 0.43 -15.64 -3.52
N ALA A 37 1.15 -14.69 -2.94
CA ALA A 37 1.10 -14.37 -1.51
C ALA A 37 1.46 -12.90 -1.26
N VAL A 38 0.92 -12.35 -0.17
CA VAL A 38 1.27 -11.02 0.35
C VAL A 38 1.74 -11.21 1.79
N GLN A 39 2.89 -10.62 2.11
CA GLN A 39 3.39 -10.53 3.48
C GLN A 39 3.56 -9.05 3.79
N PRO A 40 2.92 -8.53 4.86
CA PRO A 40 3.26 -7.20 5.34
C PRO A 40 4.71 -7.23 5.79
N GLU A 41 5.42 -6.15 5.49
CA GLU A 41 6.68 -5.93 6.17
C GLU A 41 6.36 -5.49 7.60
N ASP A 42 7.15 -5.93 8.58
CA ASP A 42 6.99 -5.53 9.97
C ASP A 42 6.98 -4.00 10.06
N ALA A 43 5.76 -3.49 10.16
CA ALA A 43 5.47 -2.09 10.25
C ALA A 43 5.80 -1.70 11.69
N GLY A 44 7.04 -1.24 11.94
CA GLY A 44 7.32 -0.45 13.14
C GLY A 44 6.21 0.62 13.29
N PRO A 45 5.78 0.96 14.52
CA PRO A 45 4.46 1.53 14.82
C PRO A 45 4.06 2.58 13.79
N GLN A 46 3.22 2.17 12.83
CA GLN A 46 2.71 3.08 11.84
C GLN A 46 1.61 3.87 12.51
N SER A 47 1.89 5.14 12.75
CA SER A 47 0.88 6.15 13.04
C SER A 47 -0.19 6.05 11.96
N THR A 48 -1.32 5.45 12.33
CA THR A 48 -2.55 5.50 11.58
C THR A 48 -2.94 6.97 11.44
N GLY A 49 -2.47 7.63 10.38
CA GLY A 49 -2.90 8.95 9.98
C GLY A 49 -4.34 8.90 9.50
N ASN A 50 -5.28 8.83 10.45
CA ASN A 50 -6.65 9.34 10.44
C ASN A 50 -7.50 8.60 11.50
N ALA A 51 -7.24 8.89 12.78
CA ALA A 51 -8.21 8.78 13.88
C ALA A 51 -7.78 9.56 15.14
N ASP A 52 -6.48 9.89 15.31
CA ASP A 52 -5.96 10.52 16.54
C ASP A 52 -5.62 12.01 16.43
N ALA A 53 -6.03 12.71 15.36
CA ALA A 53 -5.80 14.16 15.23
C ALA A 53 -6.82 15.05 15.97
N LEU A 54 -7.55 14.51 16.97
CA LEU A 54 -8.57 15.26 17.73
C LEU A 54 -8.44 15.11 19.26
N LYS A 55 -7.34 14.57 19.79
CA LYS A 55 -7.18 14.40 21.25
C LYS A 55 -6.25 15.39 21.95
N ASP A 56 -5.49 16.21 21.21
CA ASP A 56 -4.55 17.19 21.77
C ASP A 56 -5.06 18.65 21.72
N LEU A 57 -6.39 18.87 21.78
CA LEU A 57 -6.97 20.22 21.93
C LEU A 57 -7.97 20.32 23.09
N ALA A 58 -7.78 19.51 24.12
CA ALA A 58 -8.53 19.58 25.36
C ALA A 58 -7.59 19.37 26.56
N ASP A 59 -6.72 20.34 26.79
CA ASP A 59 -6.16 20.66 28.11
C ASP A 59 -6.27 22.19 28.32
#